data_AF-A0A4R4PF65-F1
#
_entry.id   AF-A0A4R4PF65-F1
#
_cell.length_a   1.000
_cell.length_b   1.000
_cell.length_c   1.000
_cell.angle_alpha   90.00
_cell.angle_beta   90.00
_cell.angle_gamma   90.00
#
_symmetry.space_group_name_H-M   'P 1'
#
loop_
_entity.id
_entity.type
_entity.pdbx_description
1 polymer ?
#
loop_
_entity_poly.entity_id
_entity_poly.type
_entity_poly.pdbx_seq_one_letter_code
_entity_poly.pdbx_strand_id
1 'polypeptide(L)'
;MSLISRRTRQRERAESHDATFGELVADLTSDARLLVRQEMELAKAEMRQEAGRAGRAGGMFGVAAFAAVMVAVFGSLGAMFALTAVLWSTWAALIVAGAWLLIGALMFLKGRTDLRRGSMTPRRTVETLKEDAEWARHPTRRTHRIE
;
A
#
# COMPACT_ATOMS: atom_id res chain seq x y z
N MET A 1 -57.16 -7.35 -45.41
CA MET A 1 -57.37 -6.75 -44.08
C MET A 1 -56.21 -7.13 -43.15
N SER A 2 -55.09 -6.37 -43.12
CA SER A 2 -53.96 -6.61 -42.17
C SER A 2 -52.83 -5.56 -42.17
N LEU A 3 -52.77 -4.61 -43.11
CA LEU A 3 -51.58 -3.73 -43.27
C LEU A 3 -51.50 -2.52 -42.31
N ILE A 4 -52.37 -2.42 -41.31
CA ILE A 4 -52.48 -1.22 -40.45
C ILE A 4 -51.63 -1.29 -39.17
N SER A 5 -51.20 -2.48 -38.70
CA SER A 5 -50.51 -2.57 -37.39
C SER A 5 -48.98 -2.36 -37.41
N ARG A 6 -48.36 -2.17 -38.59
CA ARG A 6 -46.90 -1.92 -38.67
C ARG A 6 -46.51 -0.45 -38.53
N ARG A 7 -47.43 0.50 -38.77
CA ARG A 7 -47.10 1.94 -38.74
C ARG A 7 -47.00 2.51 -37.33
N THR A 8 -47.66 1.91 -36.34
CA THR A 8 -47.61 2.39 -34.94
C THR A 8 -46.27 2.08 -34.27
N ARG A 9 -45.67 0.91 -34.51
CA ARG A 9 -44.33 0.57 -33.96
C ARG A 9 -43.16 1.30 -34.61
N GLN A 10 -43.32 1.84 -35.82
CA GLN A 10 -42.27 2.65 -36.46
C GLN A 10 -42.31 4.12 -36.06
N ARG A 11 -43.47 4.66 -35.65
CA ARG A 11 -43.54 6.04 -35.14
C ARG A 11 -42.91 6.21 -33.76
N GLU A 12 -43.00 5.21 -32.89
CA GLU A 12 -42.31 5.22 -31.59
C GLU A 12 -40.77 5.18 -31.70
N ARG A 13 -40.21 4.67 -32.81
CA ARG A 13 -38.76 4.67 -33.07
C ARG A 13 -38.26 5.89 -33.86
N ALA A 14 -39.16 6.68 -34.43
CA ALA A 14 -38.83 7.85 -35.25
C ALA A 14 -38.94 9.18 -34.48
N GLU A 15 -39.66 9.22 -33.35
CA GLU A 15 -39.65 10.37 -32.41
C GLU A 15 -38.42 10.39 -31.48
N SER A 16 -37.54 9.39 -31.55
CA SER A 16 -36.35 9.28 -30.71
C SER A 16 -35.04 9.67 -31.43
N HIS A 17 -35.08 10.46 -32.51
CA HIS A 17 -33.91 10.71 -33.36
C HIS A 17 -33.42 12.16 -33.47
N ASP A 18 -33.99 13.10 -32.72
CA ASP A 18 -33.34 14.38 -32.47
C ASP A 18 -32.92 14.45 -31.00
N ALA A 19 -31.95 13.61 -30.63
CA ALA A 19 -31.26 13.81 -29.36
C ALA A 19 -30.63 15.20 -29.41
N THR A 20 -31.22 16.14 -28.67
CA THR A 20 -30.76 17.51 -28.62
C THR A 20 -29.31 17.52 -28.15
N PHE A 21 -28.46 18.45 -28.61
CA PHE A 21 -27.04 18.51 -28.20
C PHE A 21 -26.86 18.50 -26.67
N GLY A 22 -27.83 19.04 -25.92
CA GLY A 22 -27.86 18.98 -24.45
C GLY A 22 -28.09 17.58 -23.86
N GLU A 23 -28.77 16.70 -24.59
CA GLU A 23 -29.03 15.30 -24.21
C GLU A 23 -27.78 14.44 -24.42
N LEU A 24 -27.05 14.64 -25.53
CA LEU A 24 -25.73 14.01 -25.73
C LEU A 24 -24.72 14.43 -24.65
N VAL A 25 -24.69 15.71 -24.29
CA VAL A 25 -23.81 16.22 -23.23
C VAL A 25 -24.21 15.68 -21.86
N ALA A 26 -25.51 15.51 -21.60
CA ALA A 26 -26.01 14.89 -20.39
C ALA A 26 -25.60 13.42 -20.30
N ASP A 27 -25.70 12.66 -21.40
CA ASP A 27 -25.30 11.26 -21.48
C ASP A 27 -23.78 11.08 -21.30
N LEU A 28 -22.96 11.87 -22.00
CA LEU A 28 -21.50 11.89 -21.82
C LEU A 28 -21.08 12.20 -20.38
N THR A 29 -21.78 13.15 -19.74
CA THR A 29 -21.53 13.50 -18.34
C THR A 29 -21.93 12.37 -17.40
N SER A 30 -23.01 11.67 -17.71
CA SER A 30 -23.48 10.49 -16.97
C SER A 30 -22.48 9.34 -17.08
N ASP A 31 -21.98 9.06 -18.28
CA ASP A 31 -20.98 8.02 -18.55
C ASP A 31 -19.64 8.34 -17.90
N ALA A 32 -19.19 9.60 -17.94
CA ALA A 32 -17.98 10.03 -17.25
C ALA A 32 -18.10 9.85 -15.72
N ARG A 33 -19.25 10.16 -15.13
CA ARG A 33 -19.52 9.90 -13.71
C ARG A 33 -19.52 8.41 -13.39
N LEU A 34 -20.05 7.58 -14.30
CA LEU A 34 -20.05 6.13 -14.15
C LEU A 34 -18.63 5.56 -14.15
N LEU A 35 -17.78 5.98 -15.10
CA LEU A 35 -16.37 5.63 -15.19
C LEU A 35 -15.60 6.01 -13.92
N VAL A 36 -15.74 7.25 -13.45
CA VAL A 36 -15.08 7.70 -12.21
C VAL A 36 -15.50 6.84 -11.03
N ARG A 37 -16.79 6.50 -10.92
CA ARG A 37 -17.28 5.63 -9.85
C ARG A 37 -16.72 4.20 -9.97
N GLN A 38 -16.58 3.68 -11.18
CA GLN A 38 -16.01 2.36 -11.43
C GLN A 38 -14.52 2.31 -11.07
N GLU A 39 -13.73 3.31 -11.46
CA GLU A 39 -12.32 3.44 -11.09
C GLU A 39 -12.15 3.55 -9.57
N MET A 40 -13.03 4.30 -8.89
CA MET A 40 -13.02 4.35 -7.43
C MET A 40 -13.33 2.99 -6.79
N GLU A 41 -14.29 2.23 -7.32
CA GLU A 41 -14.61 0.90 -6.80
C GLU A 41 -13.49 -0.11 -7.09
N LEU A 42 -12.84 0.00 -8.26
CA LEU A 42 -11.68 -0.80 -8.62
C LEU A 42 -10.49 -0.49 -7.70
N ALA A 43 -10.14 0.78 -7.53
CA ALA A 43 -9.09 1.22 -6.62
C ALA A 43 -9.36 0.76 -5.18
N LYS A 44 -10.61 0.85 -4.69
CA LYS A 44 -10.99 0.30 -3.38
C LYS A 44 -10.79 -1.21 -3.31
N ALA A 45 -11.15 -1.95 -4.36
CA ALA A 45 -10.98 -3.40 -4.40
C ALA A 45 -9.50 -3.79 -4.39
N GLU A 46 -8.67 -3.11 -5.18
CA GLU A 46 -7.22 -3.31 -5.23
C GLU A 46 -6.56 -2.94 -3.89
N MET A 47 -6.88 -1.77 -3.33
CA MET A 47 -6.40 -1.37 -2.00
C MET A 47 -6.78 -2.39 -0.91
N ARG A 48 -8.00 -2.94 -0.93
CA ARG A 48 -8.41 -3.99 0.01
C ARG A 48 -7.61 -5.27 -0.18
N GLN A 49 -7.34 -5.64 -1.43
CA GLN A 49 -6.54 -6.83 -1.74
C GLN A 49 -5.09 -6.65 -1.28
N GLU A 50 -4.48 -5.50 -1.56
CA GLU A 50 -3.14 -5.14 -1.11
C GLU A 50 -3.07 -5.07 0.42
N ALA A 51 -4.01 -4.40 1.07
CA ALA A 51 -4.10 -4.33 2.52
C ALA A 51 -4.26 -5.72 3.15
N GLY A 52 -5.05 -6.61 2.54
CA GLY A 52 -5.20 -7.99 2.98
C GLY A 52 -3.90 -8.80 2.84
N ARG A 53 -3.17 -8.64 1.73
CA ARG A 53 -1.87 -9.29 1.52
C ARG A 53 -0.83 -8.77 2.50
N ALA A 54 -0.71 -7.45 2.64
CA ALA A 54 0.18 -6.80 3.59
C ALA A 54 -0.17 -7.15 5.04
N GLY A 55 -1.46 -7.20 5.38
CA GLY A 55 -1.95 -7.59 6.70
C GLY A 55 -1.64 -9.04 7.02
N ARG A 56 -1.81 -9.97 6.07
CA ARG A 56 -1.43 -11.38 6.25
C ARG A 56 0.08 -11.53 6.41
N ALA A 57 0.87 -10.88 5.56
CA ALA A 57 2.32 -10.90 5.67
C ALA A 57 2.78 -10.30 7.02
N GLY A 58 2.26 -9.14 7.40
CA GLY A 58 2.53 -8.50 8.68
C GLY A 58 2.13 -9.38 9.87
N GLY A 59 0.97 -10.05 9.80
CA GLY A 59 0.53 -11.02 10.80
C GLY A 59 1.48 -12.21 10.94
N MET A 60 1.94 -12.78 9.82
CA MET A 60 2.93 -13.87 9.82
C MET A 60 4.27 -13.42 10.43
N PHE A 61 4.76 -12.23 10.08
CA PHE A 61 5.97 -11.68 10.70
C PHE A 61 5.78 -11.40 12.20
N GLY A 62 4.60 -10.97 12.63
CA GLY A 62 4.28 -10.80 14.05
C GLY A 62 4.36 -12.12 14.82
N VAL A 63 3.74 -13.19 14.31
CA VAL A 63 3.82 -14.52 14.92
C VAL A 63 5.25 -15.07 14.91
N ALA A 64 5.99 -14.90 13.80
CA ALA A 64 7.38 -15.33 13.70
C ALA A 64 8.28 -14.58 14.69
N ALA A 65 8.11 -13.27 14.83
CA ALA A 65 8.84 -12.47 15.81
C ALA A 65 8.53 -12.91 17.24
N PHE A 66 7.26 -13.13 17.56
CA PHE A 66 6.86 -13.65 18.88
C PHE A 66 7.46 -15.03 19.16
N ALA A 67 7.40 -15.96 18.20
CA ALA A 67 7.99 -17.29 18.33
C ALA A 67 9.51 -17.21 18.54
N ALA A 68 10.21 -16.32 17.83
CA ALA A 68 11.64 -16.09 18.02
C ALA A 68 11.96 -15.57 19.43
N VAL A 69 11.14 -14.66 19.97
CA VAL A 69 11.27 -14.19 21.36
C VAL A 69 11.04 -15.34 22.35
N MET A 70 10.05 -16.21 22.12
CA MET A 70 9.82 -17.37 23.00
C MET A 70 11.00 -18.35 22.98
N VAL A 71 11.55 -18.66 21.80
CA VAL A 71 12.76 -19.49 21.67
C VAL A 71 13.93 -18.85 22.40
N ALA A 72 14.12 -17.53 22.28
CA ALA A 72 15.13 -16.79 23.01
C ALA A 72 14.96 -16.91 24.53
N VAL A 73 13.74 -16.76 25.06
CA VAL A 73 13.45 -16.89 26.50
C VAL A 73 13.71 -18.32 26.99
N PHE A 74 13.09 -19.33 26.39
CA PHE A 74 13.25 -20.72 26.83
C PHE A 74 14.68 -21.24 26.60
N GLY A 75 15.32 -20.84 25.50
CA GLY A 75 16.73 -21.14 25.23
C GLY A 75 17.64 -20.51 26.28
N SER A 76 17.36 -19.28 26.73
CA SER A 76 18.13 -18.62 27.79
C SER A 76 17.98 -19.32 29.13
N LEU A 77 16.76 -19.74 29.49
CA LEU A 77 16.50 -20.52 30.69
C LEU A 77 17.20 -21.88 30.63
N GLY A 78 17.10 -22.58 29.49
CA GLY A 78 17.78 -23.85 29.26
C GLY A 78 19.30 -23.72 29.37
N ALA A 79 19.88 -22.68 28.75
CA ALA A 79 21.30 -22.38 28.84
C ALA A 79 21.73 -22.06 30.27
N MET A 80 20.94 -21.27 31.01
CA MET A 80 21.20 -20.97 32.42
C MET A 80 21.19 -22.25 33.26
N PHE A 81 20.16 -23.10 33.13
CA PHE A 81 20.09 -24.36 33.87
C PHE A 81 21.23 -25.32 33.50
N ALA A 82 21.60 -25.42 32.22
CA ALA A 82 22.74 -26.21 31.80
C ALA A 82 24.05 -25.71 32.44
N LEU A 83 24.25 -24.39 32.50
CA LEU A 83 25.41 -23.78 33.17
C LEU A 83 25.43 -24.03 34.67
N THR A 84 24.28 -24.17 35.32
CA THR A 84 24.23 -24.47 36.76
C THR A 84 24.79 -25.85 37.13
N ALA A 85 24.99 -26.74 36.16
CA ALA A 85 25.66 -28.03 36.38
C ALA A 85 27.16 -27.87 36.70
N VAL A 86 27.76 -26.73 36.33
CA VAL A 86 29.21 -26.48 36.46
C VAL A 86 29.51 -25.20 37.22
N LEU A 87 28.55 -24.28 37.32
CA LEU A 87 28.66 -22.98 37.97
C LEU A 87 27.55 -22.78 38.99
N TRP A 88 27.78 -21.89 39.96
CA TRP A 88 26.70 -21.44 40.83
C TRP A 88 25.65 -20.65 40.03
N SER A 89 24.37 -20.86 40.36
CA SER A 89 23.21 -20.22 39.70
C SER A 89 23.37 -18.72 39.43
N THR A 90 23.94 -17.97 40.37
CA THR A 90 24.17 -16.52 40.20
C THR A 90 25.13 -16.22 39.04
N TRP A 91 26.22 -16.97 38.91
CA TRP A 91 27.19 -16.77 37.82
C TRP A 91 26.62 -17.23 36.48
N ALA A 92 25.86 -18.32 36.46
CA ALA A 92 25.14 -18.76 35.26
C ALA A 92 24.17 -17.68 34.76
N ALA A 93 23.38 -17.08 35.66
CA ALA A 93 22.47 -15.99 35.33
C ALA A 93 23.20 -14.76 34.77
N LEU A 94 24.32 -14.35 35.39
CA LEU A 94 25.11 -13.21 34.95
C LEU A 94 25.73 -13.41 33.57
N ILE A 95 26.17 -14.63 33.24
CA ILE A 95 26.70 -14.95 31.91
C ILE A 95 25.62 -14.82 30.84
N VAL A 96 24.43 -15.41 31.08
CA VAL A 96 23.31 -15.33 30.13
C VAL A 96 22.83 -13.88 29.98
N ALA A 97 22.73 -13.14 31.08
CA ALA A 97 22.40 -11.72 31.05
C ALA A 97 23.44 -10.89 30.29
N GLY A 98 24.73 -11.17 30.50
CA GLY A 98 25.84 -10.53 29.79
C GLY A 98 25.80 -10.81 28.29
N ALA A 99 25.43 -12.03 27.87
CA ALA A 99 25.25 -12.36 26.46
C ALA A 99 24.14 -11.53 25.81
N TRP A 100 22.98 -11.38 26.48
CA TRP A 100 21.90 -10.51 26.00
C TRP A 100 22.29 -9.03 25.98
N LEU A 101 23.03 -8.56 26.97
CA LEU A 101 23.55 -7.20 27.00
C LEU A 101 24.46 -6.93 25.79
N LEU A 102 25.34 -7.88 25.45
CA LEU A 102 26.21 -7.78 24.28
C LEU A 102 25.40 -7.75 22.97
N ILE A 103 24.45 -8.67 22.80
CA ILE A 103 23.55 -8.70 21.63
C ILE A 103 22.80 -7.37 21.50
N GLY A 104 22.22 -6.87 22.59
CA GLY A 104 21.51 -5.60 22.65
C GLY A 104 22.40 -4.41 22.28
N ALA A 105 23.62 -4.37 22.81
CA ALA A 105 24.60 -3.34 22.48
C ALA A 105 24.94 -3.33 20.98
N LEU A 106 25.19 -4.51 20.38
CA LEU A 106 25.48 -4.61 18.94
C LEU A 106 24.30 -4.16 18.08
N MET A 107 23.07 -4.57 18.42
CA MET A 107 21.85 -4.13 17.73
C MET A 107 21.66 -2.62 17.84
N PHE A 108 21.86 -2.04 19.03
CA PHE A 108 21.78 -0.60 19.25
C PHE A 108 22.82 0.17 18.44
N LEU A 109 24.08 -0.28 18.43
CA LEU A 109 25.15 0.34 17.64
C LEU A 109 24.84 0.30 16.14
N LYS A 110 24.39 -0.84 15.64
CA LYS A 110 24.01 -1.00 14.23
C LYS A 110 22.84 -0.09 13.87
N GLY A 111 21.75 -0.12 14.65
CA GLY A 111 20.59 0.73 14.43
C GLY A 111 20.93 2.22 14.50
N ARG A 112 21.75 2.63 15.48
CA ARG A 112 22.27 4.01 15.57
C ARG A 112 23.09 4.40 14.36
N THR A 113 23.89 3.49 13.82
CA THR A 113 24.73 3.73 12.64
C THR A 113 23.86 3.89 11.39
N ASP A 114 22.86 3.03 11.21
CA ASP A 114 21.94 3.07 10.08
C ASP A 114 21.10 4.36 10.10
N LEU A 115 20.61 4.77 11.28
CA LEU A 115 19.93 6.06 11.47
C LEU A 115 20.82 7.27 11.17
N ARG A 116 22.13 7.18 11.44
CA ARG A 116 23.09 8.24 11.17
C ARG A 116 23.52 8.30 9.70
N ARG A 117 23.50 7.18 8.99
CA ARG A 117 23.92 7.07 7.59
C ARG A 117 22.81 7.33 6.59
N GLY A 118 21.56 7.01 6.94
CA GLY A 118 20.42 7.20 6.06
C GLY A 118 19.79 8.58 6.21
N SER A 119 19.86 9.42 5.17
CA SER A 119 18.81 10.43 5.01
C SER A 119 17.51 9.68 4.75
N MET A 120 16.68 9.49 5.77
CA MET A 120 15.32 8.90 5.68
C MET A 120 14.35 9.69 4.78
N THR A 121 14.85 10.72 4.11
CA THR A 121 14.14 11.41 3.04
C THR A 121 14.50 10.74 1.70
N PRO A 122 13.55 10.12 0.99
CA PRO A 122 13.77 9.65 -0.38
C PRO A 122 14.00 10.87 -1.28
N ARG A 123 15.27 11.29 -1.39
CA ARG A 123 15.67 12.54 -2.06
C ARG A 123 15.14 12.63 -3.48
N ARG A 124 15.15 11.51 -4.21
CA ARG A 124 14.61 11.40 -5.57
C ARG A 124 13.11 11.64 -5.63
N THR A 125 12.33 11.00 -4.75
CA THR A 125 10.88 11.20 -4.69
C THR A 125 10.53 12.65 -4.31
N VAL A 126 11.29 13.25 -3.38
CA VAL A 126 11.09 14.66 -3.01
C VAL A 126 11.50 15.62 -4.12
N GLU A 127 12.54 15.30 -4.90
CA GLU A 127 12.92 16.07 -6.10
C GLU A 127 11.84 15.98 -7.18
N THR A 128 11.36 14.79 -7.51
CA THR A 128 10.31 14.62 -8.53
C THR A 128 9.01 15.33 -8.14
N LEU A 129 8.58 15.24 -6.87
CA LEU A 129 7.40 15.97 -6.39
C LEU A 129 7.60 17.51 -6.43
N LYS A 130 8.83 18.01 -6.27
CA LYS A 130 9.13 19.43 -6.42
C LYS A 130 9.07 19.87 -7.87
N GLU A 131 9.66 19.09 -8.79
CA GLU A 131 9.60 19.34 -10.23
C GLU A 131 8.15 19.33 -10.75
N ASP A 132 7.35 18.36 -10.31
CA ASP A 132 5.93 18.27 -10.68
C ASP A 132 5.12 19.48 -10.15
N ALA A 133 5.39 19.90 -8.91
CA ALA A 133 4.76 21.07 -8.31
C ALA A 133 5.19 22.38 -9.00
N GLU A 134 6.44 22.46 -9.45
CA GLU A 134 6.98 23.61 -10.18
C GLU A 134 6.41 23.68 -11.59
N TRP A 135 6.29 22.55 -12.28
CA TRP A 135 5.61 22.45 -13.58
C TRP A 135 4.13 22.86 -13.49
N ALA A 136 3.42 22.44 -12.45
CA ALA A 136 2.03 22.82 -12.22
C ALA A 136 1.84 24.33 -11.95
N ARG A 137 2.85 25.01 -11.39
CA ARG A 137 2.85 26.46 -11.14
C ARG A 137 3.20 27.27 -12.38
N HIS A 138 4.03 26.73 -13.26
CA HIS A 138 4.43 27.38 -14.50
C HIS A 138 4.16 26.47 -15.70
N PRO A 139 2.88 26.25 -16.06
CA PRO A 139 2.51 25.52 -17.27
C PRO A 139 2.90 26.37 -18.49
N THR A 140 4.15 26.27 -18.91
CA THR A 140 4.61 26.83 -20.18
C THR A 140 3.94 25.99 -21.27
N ARG A 141 3.01 26.61 -22.00
CA ARG A 141 2.33 25.99 -23.14
C ARG A 141 3.38 25.50 -24.14
N ARG A 142 3.68 24.20 -24.14
CA ARG A 142 4.28 23.55 -25.30
C ARG A 142 3.21 23.52 -26.37
N THR A 143 3.31 24.44 -27.32
CA THR A 143 2.67 24.30 -28.62
C THR A 143 3.29 23.11 -29.33
N HIS A 144 2.69 21.94 -29.18
CA HIS A 144 2.90 20.82 -30.09
C HIS A 144 2.38 21.24 -31.47
N ARG A 145 3.29 21.74 -32.31
CA ARG A 145 3.09 21.80 -33.76
C ARG A 145 3.15 20.36 -34.25
N ILE A 146 1.99 19.81 -34.52
CA ILE A 146 1.83 18.53 -35.21
C ILE A 146 2.05 18.85 -36.69
N GLU A 147 3.13 18.33 -37.26
CA GLU A 147 3.28 18.11 -38.71
C GLU A 147 2.91 16.66 -39.03
#